data_AF-A0A2N5VQM4-F1
#
_entry.id   AF-A0A2N5VQM4-F1
#
_cell.length_a   1.000
_cell.length_b   1.000
_cell.length_c   1.000
_cell.angle_alpha   90.00
_cell.angle_beta   90.00
_cell.angle_gamma   90.00
#
_symmetry.space_group_name_H-M   'P 1'
#
loop_
_entity.id
_entity.type
_entity.pdbx_description
1 polymer ?
#
loop_
_entity_poly.entity_id
_entity_poly.type
_entity_poly.pdbx_seq_one_letter_code
_entity_poly.pdbx_strand_id
1 'polypeptide(L)'
;MRKTKKITVEGTLLIPCRSLAQLVDFLQSLTGKDCNKIQFGFMGGKDEKGQNDLLERGRIFFNHFTLIEYTPNASDFLKFLYQGLALQCKPHQQGLDQLFTIYLVPESPKSEFKSKLKSASSASEVGDPIPLNVANITFCGIQTKNQKSKIDWRDS
;
A
#
# COMPACT_ATOMS: atom_id res chain seq x y z
N MET A 1 -14.57 -2.61 -21.19
CA MET A 1 -13.30 -2.58 -20.41
C MET A 1 -12.13 -2.59 -21.37
N ARG A 2 -11.25 -1.57 -21.34
CA ARG A 2 -9.98 -1.62 -22.09
C ARG A 2 -9.03 -2.56 -21.34
N LYS A 3 -8.51 -3.60 -22.01
CA LYS A 3 -7.49 -4.48 -21.44
C LYS A 3 -6.23 -3.66 -21.17
N THR A 4 -5.86 -3.52 -19.91
CA THR A 4 -4.59 -2.92 -19.50
C THR A 4 -3.44 -3.83 -19.93
N LYS A 5 -2.48 -3.29 -20.68
CA LYS A 5 -1.24 -4.01 -21.00
C LYS A 5 -0.43 -4.14 -19.72
N LYS A 6 0.05 -5.35 -19.41
CA LYS A 6 1.01 -5.58 -18.34
C LYS A 6 2.25 -4.73 -18.64
N ILE A 7 2.63 -3.87 -17.69
CA ILE A 7 3.88 -3.13 -17.81
C ILE A 7 5.00 -4.16 -17.61
N THR A 8 5.76 -4.43 -18.66
CA THR A 8 6.98 -5.24 -18.57
C THR A 8 8.08 -4.31 -18.13
N VAL A 9 8.58 -4.47 -16.91
CA VAL A 9 9.79 -3.77 -16.48
C VAL A 9 10.94 -4.78 -16.56
N GLU A 10 11.92 -4.52 -17.43
CA GLU A 10 13.11 -5.36 -17.58
C GLU A 10 14.17 -4.97 -16.55
N GLY A 11 14.68 -5.95 -15.78
CA GLY A 11 15.69 -5.77 -14.73
C GLY A 11 15.31 -6.42 -13.40
N THR A 12 16.24 -6.50 -12.44
CA THR A 12 15.94 -6.93 -11.06
C THR A 12 15.15 -5.82 -10.38
N LEU A 13 13.82 -5.94 -10.39
CA LEU A 13 12.89 -4.95 -9.84
C LEU A 13 12.82 -5.03 -8.31
N LEU A 14 13.90 -4.62 -7.67
CA LEU A 14 13.98 -4.51 -6.22
C LEU A 14 13.71 -3.06 -5.84
N ILE A 15 12.62 -2.82 -5.12
CA ILE A 15 12.38 -1.52 -4.50
C ILE A 15 13.06 -1.53 -3.13
N PRO A 16 14.01 -0.63 -2.87
CA PRO A 16 14.56 -0.46 -1.53
C PRO A 16 13.46 0.12 -0.63
N CYS A 17 13.22 -0.56 0.48
CA CYS A 17 12.27 -0.12 1.48
C CYS A 17 12.96 -0.03 2.85
N ARG A 18 12.75 1.10 3.54
CA ARG A 18 13.34 1.32 4.88
C ARG A 18 12.39 0.93 6.02
N SER A 19 11.09 1.06 5.82
CA SER A 19 10.08 0.83 6.85
C SER A 19 8.91 0.05 6.30
N LEU A 20 8.49 -0.99 7.02
CA LEU A 20 7.42 -1.89 6.61
C LEU A 20 6.52 -2.16 7.83
N ALA A 21 5.21 -1.93 7.70
CA ALA A 21 4.25 -2.14 8.78
C ALA A 21 3.24 -3.24 8.42
N GLN A 22 2.66 -3.93 9.41
CA GLN A 22 1.56 -4.85 9.13
C GLN A 22 0.36 -4.08 8.58
N LEU A 23 -0.27 -4.65 7.54
CA LEU A 23 -1.47 -4.04 6.97
C LEU A 23 -2.59 -3.93 8.02
N VAL A 24 -2.75 -4.94 8.86
CA VAL A 24 -3.76 -4.97 9.93
C VAL A 24 -3.54 -3.81 10.92
N ASP A 25 -2.33 -3.68 11.46
CA ASP A 25 -2.00 -2.61 12.40
C ASP A 25 -2.21 -1.23 11.79
N PHE A 26 -1.81 -1.05 10.53
CA PHE A 26 -1.99 0.19 9.79
C PHE A 26 -3.46 0.53 9.59
N LEU A 27 -4.27 -0.40 9.09
CA LEU A 27 -5.69 -0.18 8.83
C LEU A 27 -6.48 0.05 10.12
N GLN A 28 -6.15 -0.69 11.18
CA GLN A 28 -6.77 -0.49 12.49
C GLN A 28 -6.43 0.89 13.06
N SER A 29 -5.18 1.32 12.96
CA SER A 29 -4.75 2.66 13.40
C SER A 29 -5.41 3.77 12.59
N LEU A 30 -5.50 3.60 11.27
CA LEU A 30 -6.07 4.60 10.36
C LEU A 30 -7.59 4.73 10.50
N THR A 31 -8.29 3.62 10.68
CA THR A 31 -9.76 3.59 10.66
C THR A 31 -10.40 3.53 12.05
N GLY A 32 -9.64 3.16 13.08
CA GLY A 32 -10.16 2.84 14.41
C GLY A 32 -11.04 1.59 14.46
N LYS A 33 -11.08 0.79 13.38
CA LYS A 33 -11.93 -0.39 13.25
C LYS A 33 -11.12 -1.67 13.28
N ASP A 34 -11.76 -2.73 13.76
CA ASP A 34 -11.27 -4.09 13.56
C ASP A 34 -11.17 -4.40 12.06
N CYS A 35 -10.03 -4.93 11.62
CA CYS A 35 -9.77 -5.20 10.21
C CYS A 35 -10.73 -6.20 9.57
N ASN A 36 -11.30 -7.12 10.36
CA ASN A 36 -12.32 -8.07 9.88
C ASN A 36 -13.66 -7.38 9.58
N LYS A 37 -13.88 -6.18 10.11
CA LYS A 37 -15.07 -5.35 9.89
C LYS A 37 -14.87 -4.31 8.78
N ILE A 38 -13.66 -4.21 8.23
CA ILE A 38 -13.38 -3.31 7.10
C ILE A 38 -13.93 -3.95 5.83
N GLN A 39 -14.77 -3.21 5.12
CA GLN A 39 -15.28 -3.64 3.83
C GLN A 39 -14.21 -3.37 2.76
N PHE A 40 -13.45 -4.41 2.43
CA PHE A 40 -12.63 -4.39 1.22
C PHE A 40 -13.58 -4.35 0.01
N GLY A 41 -13.38 -3.39 -0.91
CA GLY A 41 -14.17 -3.29 -2.14
C GLY A 41 -14.12 -4.59 -2.95
N PHE A 42 -14.93 -4.69 -4.01
CA PHE A 42 -15.21 -5.93 -4.77
C PHE A 42 -14.00 -6.87 -4.98
N MET A 43 -13.73 -7.72 -4.01
CA MET A 43 -13.02 -8.99 -4.15
C MET A 43 -14.11 -9.95 -4.57
N GLY A 44 -14.05 -10.53 -5.77
CA GLY A 44 -15.13 -11.34 -6.34
C GLY A 44 -15.72 -12.27 -5.28
N GLY A 45 -17.05 -12.24 -5.08
CA GLY A 45 -17.76 -12.53 -3.82
C GLY A 45 -17.66 -13.93 -3.19
N LYS A 46 -16.51 -14.60 -3.26
CA LYS A 46 -16.15 -15.88 -2.64
C LYS A 46 -14.67 -15.94 -2.23
N ASP A 47 -13.95 -14.82 -2.15
CA ASP A 47 -12.50 -14.82 -1.89
C ASP A 47 -12.14 -14.43 -0.44
N GLU A 48 -12.77 -15.11 0.53
CA GLU A 48 -12.35 -15.04 1.94
C GLU A 48 -10.87 -15.41 2.09
N LYS A 49 -10.39 -16.35 1.26
CA LYS A 49 -8.99 -16.73 1.19
C LYS A 49 -8.10 -15.54 0.80
N GLY A 50 -8.43 -14.81 -0.27
CA GLY A 50 -7.67 -13.65 -0.70
C GLY A 50 -7.67 -12.51 0.31
N GLN A 51 -8.78 -12.29 1.03
CA GLN A 51 -8.82 -11.31 2.12
C GLN A 51 -7.93 -11.74 3.29
N ASN A 52 -8.01 -13.01 3.71
CA ASN A 52 -7.17 -13.53 4.80
C ASN A 52 -5.68 -13.48 4.41
N ASP A 53 -5.34 -13.90 3.19
CA ASP A 53 -3.97 -13.82 2.65
C ASP A 53 -3.47 -12.37 2.65
N LEU A 54 -4.33 -11.40 2.28
CA LEU A 54 -3.99 -9.98 2.29
C LEU A 54 -3.76 -9.45 3.72
N LEU A 55 -4.62 -9.80 4.68
CA LEU A 55 -4.48 -9.35 6.06
C LEU A 55 -3.25 -9.98 6.74
N GLU A 56 -3.01 -11.27 6.53
CA GLU A 56 -1.89 -11.99 7.15
C GLU A 56 -0.52 -11.56 6.57
N ARG A 57 -0.43 -11.51 5.24
CA ARG A 57 0.84 -11.35 4.52
C ARG A 57 1.08 -9.92 4.06
N GLY A 58 0.04 -9.09 4.05
CA GLY A 58 0.10 -7.71 3.60
C GLY A 58 0.95 -6.85 4.52
N ARG A 59 1.82 -6.06 3.91
CA ARG A 59 2.64 -5.08 4.60
C ARG A 59 2.55 -3.74 3.87
N ILE A 60 2.23 -2.68 4.60
CA ILE A 60 2.23 -1.33 4.04
C ILE A 60 3.66 -0.81 4.04
N PHE A 61 4.05 -0.22 2.91
CA PHE A 61 5.27 0.56 2.84
C PHE A 61 5.09 1.75 1.93
N PHE A 62 5.77 2.83 2.28
CA PHE A 62 5.91 4.00 1.43
C PHE A 62 7.22 4.67 1.80
N ASN A 63 7.96 5.09 0.78
CA ASN A 63 9.19 5.85 0.95
C ASN A 63 8.88 7.35 1.09
N HIS A 64 7.79 7.80 0.47
CA HIS A 64 7.36 9.20 0.44
C HIS A 64 5.85 9.30 0.52
N PHE A 65 5.35 10.30 1.26
CA PHE A 65 3.95 10.72 1.24
C PHE A 65 3.83 11.96 0.35
N THR A 66 2.88 11.98 -0.58
CA THR A 66 2.73 13.09 -1.53
C THR A 66 1.26 13.46 -1.73
N LEU A 67 0.99 14.76 -1.59
CA LEU A 67 -0.29 15.36 -1.96
C LEU A 67 -0.27 15.70 -3.45
N ILE A 68 -1.30 15.27 -4.18
CA ILE A 68 -1.50 15.64 -5.58
C ILE A 68 -2.79 16.44 -5.74
N GLU A 69 -2.72 17.52 -6.51
CA GLU A 69 -3.86 18.42 -6.74
C GLU A 69 -4.79 17.97 -7.88
N TYR A 70 -4.64 16.72 -8.32
CA TYR A 70 -5.40 16.11 -9.41
C TYR A 70 -5.70 14.63 -9.12
N THR A 71 -6.68 14.07 -9.84
CA THR A 71 -6.95 12.63 -9.82
C THR A 71 -6.03 11.94 -10.83
N PRO A 72 -5.11 11.06 -10.40
CA PRO A 72 -4.18 10.42 -11.30
C PRO A 72 -4.91 9.44 -12.22
N ASN A 73 -4.51 9.40 -13.51
CA ASN A 73 -4.96 8.33 -14.39
C ASN A 73 -4.28 7.00 -14.00
N ALA A 74 -4.79 5.88 -14.50
CA ALA A 74 -4.30 4.55 -14.14
C ALA A 74 -2.79 4.32 -14.39
N SER A 75 -2.19 4.98 -15.39
CA SER A 75 -0.77 4.82 -15.71
C SER A 75 0.12 5.61 -14.76
N ASP A 76 -0.21 6.87 -14.49
CA ASP A 76 0.52 7.69 -13.51
C ASP A 76 0.39 7.07 -12.11
N PHE A 77 -0.80 6.57 -11.80
CA PHE A 77 -1.10 5.83 -10.59
C PHE A 77 -0.18 4.62 -10.37
N LEU A 78 -0.07 3.74 -11.37
CA LEU A 78 0.81 2.57 -11.27
C LEU A 78 2.28 2.97 -11.12
N LYS A 79 2.73 4.02 -11.82
CA LYS A 79 4.10 4.53 -11.68
C LYS A 79 4.39 4.99 -10.25
N PHE A 80 3.47 5.73 -9.64
CA PHE A 80 3.66 6.22 -8.28
C PHE A 80 3.73 5.08 -7.26
N LEU A 81 2.85 4.09 -7.39
CA LEU A 81 2.87 2.92 -6.51
C LEU A 81 4.15 2.09 -6.67
N TYR A 82 4.64 1.91 -7.90
CA TYR A 82 5.92 1.25 -8.16
C TYR A 82 7.13 2.04 -7.65
N GLN A 83 6.99 3.32 -7.34
CA GLN A 83 8.01 4.12 -6.68
C GLN A 83 7.87 4.09 -5.14
N GLY A 84 6.85 3.40 -4.61
CA GLY A 84 6.57 3.37 -3.19
C GLY A 84 6.02 4.70 -2.66
N LEU A 85 5.27 5.45 -3.47
CA LEU A 85 4.58 6.66 -3.03
C LEU A 85 3.25 6.31 -2.36
N ALA A 86 3.04 6.84 -1.15
CA ALA A 86 1.71 6.99 -0.58
C ALA A 86 1.11 8.30 -1.07
N LEU A 87 -0.05 8.23 -1.73
CA LEU A 87 -0.67 9.40 -2.33
C LEU A 87 -1.90 9.81 -1.53
N GLN A 88 -2.02 11.12 -1.33
CA GLN A 88 -3.28 11.76 -1.02
C GLN A 88 -3.77 12.49 -2.27
N CYS A 89 -4.90 12.03 -2.79
CA CYS A 89 -5.55 12.62 -3.95
C CYS A 89 -6.25 13.94 -3.56
N LYS A 90 -6.60 14.71 -4.59
CA LYS A 90 -7.40 15.92 -4.42
C LYS A 90 -8.74 15.58 -3.72
N PRO A 91 -9.05 16.26 -2.61
CA PRO A 91 -10.33 16.10 -1.93
C PRO A 91 -11.53 16.40 -2.85
N HIS A 92 -12.68 15.80 -2.53
CA HIS A 92 -13.98 16.04 -3.19
C HIS A 92 -14.04 15.67 -4.67
N GLN A 93 -13.04 14.97 -5.20
CA GLN A 93 -13.08 14.40 -6.54
C GLN A 93 -13.73 13.02 -6.53
N GLN A 94 -14.35 12.66 -7.65
CA GLN A 94 -14.81 11.29 -7.84
C GLN A 94 -13.60 10.36 -7.95
N GLY A 95 -13.45 9.43 -7.00
CA GLY A 95 -12.34 8.49 -7.00
C GLY A 95 -11.90 8.06 -5.60
N LEU A 96 -10.62 7.74 -5.49
CA LEU A 96 -9.93 7.35 -4.25
C LEU A 96 -9.32 8.60 -3.60
N ASP A 97 -9.38 8.70 -2.28
CA ASP A 97 -8.82 9.82 -1.52
C ASP A 97 -7.38 9.55 -1.10
N GLN A 98 -7.08 8.31 -0.73
CA GLN A 98 -5.74 7.89 -0.32
C GLN A 98 -5.37 6.56 -0.95
N LEU A 99 -4.08 6.39 -1.22
CA LEU A 99 -3.53 5.26 -1.93
C LEU A 99 -2.22 4.83 -1.28
N PHE A 100 -2.12 3.54 -0.99
CA PHE A 100 -0.97 2.95 -0.33
C PHE A 100 -0.48 1.72 -1.10
N THR A 101 0.83 1.56 -1.17
CA THR A 101 1.47 0.36 -1.69
C THR A 101 1.47 -0.73 -0.63
N ILE A 102 1.04 -1.93 -1.02
CA ILE A 102 1.07 -3.13 -0.19
C ILE A 102 2.06 -4.11 -0.79
N TYR A 103 3.01 -4.56 0.03
CA TYR A 103 3.85 -5.70 -0.27
C TYR A 103 3.23 -6.97 0.30
N LEU A 104 3.02 -7.99 -0.53
CA LEU A 104 2.61 -9.32 -0.11
C LEU A 104 3.85 -10.17 0.18
N VAL A 105 4.08 -10.48 1.45
CA VAL A 105 5.17 -11.39 1.82
C VAL A 105 4.94 -12.75 1.14
N PRO A 106 5.94 -13.36 0.46
CA PRO A 106 5.82 -14.71 -0.09
C PRO A 106 5.48 -15.73 1.00
N GLU A 107 4.75 -16.79 0.65
CA GLU A 107 4.39 -17.87 1.60
C GLU A 107 5.62 -18.59 2.15
N SER A 108 6.67 -18.71 1.32
CA SER A 108 7.97 -19.28 1.68
C SER A 108 9.09 -18.24 1.51
N PRO A 109 9.15 -17.20 2.37
CA PRO A 109 10.20 -16.20 2.25
C PRO A 109 11.54 -16.82 2.66
N LYS A 110 12.60 -16.47 1.93
CA LYS A 110 13.98 -16.88 2.24
C LYS A 110 14.35 -16.44 3.66
N SER A 111 15.19 -17.23 4.34
CA SER A 111 15.59 -16.96 5.73
C SER A 111 16.17 -15.55 5.92
N GLU A 112 17.01 -15.09 4.99
CA GLU A 112 17.59 -13.75 4.99
C GLU A 112 16.53 -12.63 4.86
N PHE A 113 15.45 -12.86 4.11
CA PHE A 113 14.35 -11.90 4.03
C PHE A 113 13.55 -11.88 5.34
N LYS A 114 13.35 -13.04 5.98
CA LYS A 114 12.68 -13.12 7.28
C LYS A 114 13.45 -12.40 8.38
N SER A 115 14.78 -12.49 8.40
CA SER A 115 15.60 -11.77 9.38
C SER A 115 15.53 -10.25 9.17
N LYS A 116 15.65 -9.78 7.91
CA LYS A 116 15.51 -8.35 7.56
C LYS A 116 14.11 -7.80 7.85
N LEU A 117 13.07 -8.60 7.65
CA LEU A 117 11.70 -8.21 7.98
C LEU A 117 11.50 -8.03 9.49
N LYS A 118 12.07 -8.93 10.31
CA LYS A 118 12.02 -8.83 11.76
C LYS A 118 12.74 -7.59 12.29
N SER A 119 13.91 -7.27 11.72
CA SER A 119 14.67 -6.07 12.13
C SER A 119 14.00 -4.76 11.72
N ALA A 120 13.32 -4.71 10.57
CA ALA A 120 12.60 -3.51 10.13
C ALA A 120 11.30 -3.23 10.89
N SER A 121 10.78 -4.24 11.60
CA SER A 121 9.59 -4.11 12.46
C SER A 121 9.92 -3.52 13.85
N SER A 122 11.20 -3.52 14.24
CA SER A 122 11.71 -2.89 15.44
C SER A 122 12.25 -1.49 15.07
N ALA A 123 11.77 -0.46 15.77
CA ALA A 123 12.03 0.97 15.51
C ALA A 123 13.49 1.43 15.74
N SER A 124 14.50 0.62 15.39
CA SER A 124 15.91 0.97 15.51
C SER A 124 16.48 1.30 14.13
N GLU A 125 16.95 2.54 14.01
CA GLU A 125 17.40 3.18 12.78
C GLU A 125 18.76 2.62 12.29
N VAL A 126 18.94 2.68 10.98
CA VAL A 126 20.14 2.31 10.19
C VAL A 126 20.34 0.80 9.97
N GLY A 127 19.36 0.16 9.33
CA GLY A 127 19.52 -1.14 8.67
C GLY A 127 19.60 -1.01 7.15
N ASP A 128 20.23 -1.98 6.48
CA ASP A 128 20.24 -2.06 5.01
C ASP A 128 18.82 -2.08 4.46
N PRO A 129 18.55 -1.39 3.32
CA PRO A 129 17.22 -1.38 2.72
C PRO A 129 16.76 -2.81 2.38
N ILE A 130 15.49 -3.10 2.65
CA ILE A 130 14.89 -4.38 2.27
C ILE A 130 14.62 -4.36 0.76
N PRO A 131 15.19 -5.28 -0.02
CA PRO A 131 14.87 -5.40 -1.44
C PRO A 131 13.50 -6.07 -1.62
N LEU A 132 12.49 -5.30 -2.04
CA LEU A 132 11.14 -5.80 -2.30
C LEU A 132 10.96 -6.17 -3.78
N ASN A 133 10.51 -7.39 -4.05
CA ASN A 133 10.21 -7.83 -5.41
C ASN A 133 8.90 -7.20 -5.90
N VAL A 134 8.97 -6.44 -6.99
CA VAL A 134 7.82 -5.77 -7.60
C VAL A 134 6.68 -6.73 -8.00
N ALA A 135 6.97 -8.00 -8.29
CA ALA A 135 5.94 -9.00 -8.59
C ALA A 135 4.99 -9.28 -7.41
N ASN A 136 5.40 -8.95 -6.19
CA ASN A 136 4.62 -9.16 -4.97
C ASN A 136 3.93 -7.87 -4.48
N ILE A 137 3.91 -6.82 -5.31
CA ILE A 137 3.30 -5.55 -4.96
C ILE A 137 1.85 -5.52 -5.43
N THR A 138 0.98 -5.13 -4.50
CA THR A 138 -0.42 -4.75 -4.74
C THR A 138 -0.67 -3.38 -4.12
N PHE A 139 -1.91 -2.90 -4.14
CA PHE A 139 -2.25 -1.58 -3.64
C PHE A 139 -3.58 -1.56 -2.92
N CYS A 140 -3.72 -0.64 -1.97
CA CYS A 140 -4.99 -0.34 -1.31
C CYS A 140 -5.37 1.10 -1.61
N GLY A 141 -6.60 1.27 -2.10
CA GLY A 141 -7.25 2.55 -2.25
C GLY A 141 -8.31 2.74 -1.18
N ILE A 142 -8.29 3.90 -0.54
CA ILE A 142 -9.27 4.31 0.46
C ILE A 142 -10.14 5.39 -0.15
N GLN A 143 -11.44 5.18 -0.01
CA GLN A 143 -12.46 6.19 -0.31
C GLN A 143 -13.16 6.58 0.99
N THR A 144 -12.93 7.82 1.40
CA THR A 144 -13.57 8.48 2.53
C THR A 144 -14.85 9.17 2.05
N LYS A 145 -16.01 8.59 2.38
CA LYS A 145 -17.32 9.20 2.06
C LYS A 145 -17.58 10.55 2.78
N ASN A 146 -16.70 10.92 3.72
CA ASN A 146 -16.92 11.99 4.70
C ASN A 146 -16.03 13.23 4.49
N GLN A 147 -15.15 13.30 3.50
CA GLN A 147 -14.46 14.55 3.19
C GLN A 147 -15.40 15.50 2.44
N LYS A 148 -16.29 16.17 3.18
CA LYS A 148 -17.06 17.33 2.70
C LYS A 148 -16.45 18.66 3.15
N SER A 149 -15.63 18.67 4.19
CA SER A 149 -14.85 19.83 4.62
C SER A 149 -13.43 19.82 4.04
N LYS A 150 -12.88 21.01 3.79
CA LYS A 150 -11.47 21.21 3.45
C LYS A 150 -10.66 20.91 4.71
N ILE A 151 -9.72 19.97 4.66
CA ILE A 151 -8.79 19.74 5.78
C ILE A 151 -7.80 20.91 5.79
N ASP A 152 -7.78 21.70 6.88
CA ASP A 152 -6.75 22.70 7.11
C ASP A 152 -5.59 22.05 7.85
N TRP A 153 -4.45 21.94 7.18
CA TRP A 153 -3.27 21.20 7.66
C TRP A 153 -2.28 22.09 8.43
N ARG A 154 -2.65 23.33 8.76
CA ARG A 154 -1.80 24.22 9.59
C ARG A 154 -1.75 23.84 11.06
N ASP A 155 -2.56 22.87 11.47
CA ASP A 155 -2.69 22.41 12.86
C ASP A 155 -2.02 21.03 13.09
N SER A 156 -1.05 20.62 12.26
CA SER A 156 -0.24 19.40 12.45
C SER A 156 1.25 19.70 12.58
#